data_AF-A0A7V1PH47-F1
#
_entry.id   AF-A0A7V1PH47-F1
#
_cell.length_a   1.000
_cell.length_b   1.000
_cell.length_c   1.000
_cell.angle_alpha   90.00
_cell.angle_beta   90.00
_cell.angle_gamma   90.00
#
_symmetry.space_group_name_H-M   'P 1'
#
loop_
_entity.id
_entity.type
_entity.pdbx_description
1 polymer ?
#
loop_
_entity_poly.entity_id
_entity_poly.type
_entity_poly.pdbx_seq_one_letter_code
_entity_poly.pdbx_strand_id
1 'polypeptide(L)' 'MGGFKEICRQQHPVEVVFDEWLRNFYNMWLKEEFKLQIGADYYERTPTRLDYSLGYYKRRLITKRGILKLDVP' A
#
# COMPACT_ATOMS: atom_id res chain seq x y z
N MET A 1 -21.43 -14.88 31.26
CA MET A 1 -20.20 -14.89 30.42
C MET A 1 -20.48 -14.50 28.96
N GLY A 2 -21.15 -13.35 28.71
CA GLY A 2 -21.53 -12.90 27.36
C GLY A 2 -20.61 -11.83 26.75
N GLY A 3 -19.99 -10.97 27.57
CA GLY A 3 -19.30 -9.77 27.09
C GLY A 3 -18.02 -10.01 26.29
N PHE A 4 -17.30 -11.11 26.51
CA PHE A 4 -16.02 -11.35 25.83
C PHE A 4 -16.19 -11.65 24.32
N LYS A 5 -17.21 -12.44 23.96
CA LYS A 5 -17.55 -12.71 22.55
C LYS A 5 -18.03 -11.46 21.82
N GLU A 6 -18.67 -10.55 22.54
CA GLU A 6 -19.24 -9.32 21.99
C GLU A 6 -18.15 -8.28 21.71
N ILE A 7 -17.17 -8.15 22.62
CA ILE A 7 -15.97 -7.31 22.43
C ILE A 7 -15.13 -7.80 21.24
N CYS A 8 -14.84 -9.11 21.16
CA CYS A 8 -14.09 -9.66 20.03
C CYS A 8 -14.81 -9.45 18.68
N ARG A 9 -16.15 -9.55 18.66
CA ARG A 9 -16.95 -9.27 17.46
C ARG A 9 -16.92 -7.80 17.03
N GLN A 10 -16.84 -6.87 17.98
CA GLN A 10 -16.76 -5.44 17.69
C GLN A 10 -15.35 -5.00 17.26
N GLN A 11 -14.30 -5.68 17.73
CA GLN A 11 -12.91 -5.38 17.36
C GLN A 11 -12.52 -5.89 15.97
N HIS A 12 -13.02 -7.06 15.55
CA HIS A 12 -12.71 -7.64 14.24
C HIS A 12 -12.95 -6.70 13.03
N PRO A 13 -14.09 -5.98 12.94
CA PRO A 13 -14.36 -5.03 11.86
C PRO A 13 -13.34 -3.89 11.82
N VAL A 14 -12.94 -3.39 12.99
CA VAL A 14 -11.98 -2.29 13.12
C VAL A 14 -10.61 -2.73 12.61
N GLU A 15 -10.17 -3.95 12.95
CA GLU A 15 -8.88 -4.47 12.49
C GLU A 15 -8.81 -4.64 10.97
N VAL A 16 -9.89 -5.11 10.35
CA VAL A 16 -10.02 -5.26 8.89
C VAL A 16 -9.95 -3.91 8.19
N VAL A 17 -10.64 -2.89 8.71
CA VAL A 17 -10.58 -1.53 8.18
C VAL A 17 -9.16 -0.97 8.26
N PHE A 18 -8.46 -1.20 9.38
CA PHE A 18 -7.07 -0.78 9.53
C PHE A 18 -6.12 -1.50 8.57
N ASP A 19 -6.30 -2.81 8.33
CA ASP A 19 -5.46 -3.55 7.38
C ASP A 19 -5.64 -3.06 5.94
N GLU A 20 -6.89 -2.78 5.56
CA GLU A 20 -7.18 -2.22 4.25
C GLU A 20 -6.63 -0.79 4.11
N TRP A 21 -6.77 0.04 5.16
CA TRP A 21 -6.19 1.37 5.19
C TRP A 21 -4.67 1.32 5.05
N LEU A 22 -3.99 0.45 5.81
CA LEU A 22 -2.54 0.26 5.72
C LEU A 22 -2.13 -0.14 4.30
N ARG A 23 -2.83 -1.11 3.70
CA ARG A 23 -2.58 -1.53 2.31
C ARG A 23 -2.69 -0.36 1.34
N ASN A 24 -3.73 0.46 1.45
CA ASN A 24 -3.93 1.59 0.56
C ASN A 24 -2.86 2.67 0.79
N PHE A 25 -2.54 2.96 2.05
CA PHE A 25 -1.51 3.93 2.42
C PHE A 25 -0.13 3.55 1.86
N TYR A 26 0.32 2.31 2.07
CA TYR A 26 1.64 1.88 1.59
C TYR A 26 1.74 1.87 0.06
N ASN A 27 0.71 1.44 -0.64
CA ASN A 27 0.71 1.46 -2.11
C ASN A 27 0.70 2.88 -2.68
N MET A 28 -0.05 3.80 -2.04
CA MET A 28 0.01 5.22 -2.38
C MET A 28 1.41 5.79 -2.12
N TRP A 29 1.99 5.51 -0.95
CA TRP A 29 3.31 6.02 -0.58
C TRP A 29 4.40 5.57 -1.56
N LEU A 30 4.44 4.29 -1.92
CA LEU A 30 5.39 3.77 -2.90
C LEU A 30 5.31 4.49 -4.25
N LYS A 31 4.09 4.81 -4.69
CA LYS A 31 3.87 5.58 -5.92
C LYS A 31 4.41 7.00 -5.84
N GLU A 32 4.20 7.68 -4.71
CA GLU A 32 4.71 9.03 -4.50
C GLU A 32 6.24 9.05 -4.36
N GLU A 33 6.81 8.06 -3.66
CA GLU A 33 8.27 7.91 -3.56
C GLU A 33 8.91 7.68 -4.94
N PHE A 34 8.32 6.81 -5.77
CA PHE A 34 8.80 6.56 -7.12
C PHE A 34 8.76 7.83 -7.98
N LYS A 35 7.67 8.61 -7.93
CA LYS A 35 7.58 9.89 -8.64
C LYS A 35 8.67 10.87 -8.22
N LEU A 36 8.94 10.96 -6.91
CA LEU A 36 10.01 11.81 -6.39
C LEU A 36 11.39 11.37 -6.87
N GLN A 37 11.65 10.06 -6.90
CA GLN A 37 12.93 9.50 -7.36
C GLN A 37 13.16 9.72 -8.86
N ILE A 38 12.13 9.52 -9.69
CA ILE A 38 12.22 9.71 -11.14
C ILE A 38 12.08 11.18 -11.56
N GLY A 39 11.67 12.05 -10.62
CA GLY A 39 11.51 13.49 -10.82
C GLY A 39 10.43 13.88 -11.83
N ALA A 40 9.44 13.02 -12.06
CA ALA A 40 8.41 13.25 -13.08
C ALA A 40 7.12 12.45 -12.82
N ASP A 41 6.00 13.02 -13.25
CA ASP A 41 4.70 12.36 -13.19
C ASP A 41 4.54 11.22 -14.23
N TYR A 42 3.53 10.37 -14.01
CA TYR A 42 3.27 9.15 -14.80
C TYR A 42 3.14 9.37 -16.30
N TYR A 43 2.61 10.53 -16.70
CA TYR A 43 2.37 10.88 -18.10
C TYR A 43 3.10 12.15 -18.51
N GLU A 44 4.02 12.63 -17.67
CA GLU A 44 4.81 13.80 -17.97
C GLU A 44 5.82 13.48 -19.08
N ARG A 45 5.65 14.15 -20.21
CA ARG A 45 6.52 14.03 -21.38
C ARG A 45 7.56 15.14 -21.34
N THR A 46 8.78 14.80 -21.00
CA THR A 46 9.93 15.70 -21.11
C THR A 46 10.86 15.21 -22.23
N PRO A 47 11.29 16.07 -23.17
CA PRO A 47 12.09 15.67 -24.34
C PRO A 47 13.45 15.03 -24.01
N THR A 48 13.95 15.26 -22.80
CA THR A 48 15.26 14.83 -22.32
C THR A 48 15.21 13.61 -21.40
N ARG A 49 14.02 13.03 -21.17
CA ARG A 49 13.85 11.91 -20.23
C ARG A 49 14.39 10.62 -20.80
N LEU A 50 15.27 9.97 -20.05
CA LEU A 50 15.82 8.66 -20.38
C LEU A 50 15.19 7.54 -19.51
N ASP A 51 14.67 7.89 -18.33
CA ASP A 51 14.10 6.93 -17.39
C ASP A 51 12.56 6.88 -17.47
N TYR A 52 12.01 5.71 -17.75
CA TYR A 52 10.57 5.46 -17.83
C TYR A 52 10.15 4.37 -16.85
N SER A 53 8.94 4.47 -16.29
CA SER A 53 8.39 3.41 -15.44
C SER A 53 8.19 2.12 -16.24
N LEU A 54 8.60 0.97 -15.69
CA LEU A 54 8.45 -0.34 -16.33
C LEU A 54 7.21 -1.11 -15.83
N GLY A 55 6.18 -0.39 -15.39
CA GLY A 55 4.95 -0.97 -14.85
C GLY A 55 5.01 -1.15 -13.35
N TYR A 56 4.43 -2.24 -12.84
CA TYR A 56 4.42 -2.55 -11.41
C TYR A 56 4.78 -4.01 -11.20
N TYR A 57 5.47 -4.33 -10.10
CA TYR A 57 5.64 -5.69 -9.64
C TYR A 57 4.97 -5.93 -8.28
N LYS A 58 4.56 -7.17 -8.02
CA LYS A 58 3.88 -7.54 -6.78
C LYS A 58 4.89 -8.01 -5.75
N ARG A 59 4.84 -7.47 -4.53
CA ARG A 59 5.65 -7.92 -3.39
C ARG A 59 4.79 -8.26 -2.19
N ARG A 60 5.19 -9.28 -1.44
CA ARG A 60 4.55 -9.66 -0.17
C ARG A 60 5.46 -9.29 0.98
N LEU A 61 4.98 -8.43 1.88
CA LEU A 61 5.67 -8.09 3.11
C LEU A 61 5.04 -8.89 4.25
N ILE A 62 5.84 -9.70 4.94
CA ILE A 62 5.38 -10.46 6.10
C ILE A 62 5.60 -9.59 7.34
N THR A 63 4.52 -9.34 8.08
CA THR A 63 4.52 -8.51 9.29
C THR A 63 3.92 -9.28 10.46
N LYS A 64 4.04 -8.76 11.68
CA LYS A 64 3.37 -9.32 12.86
C LYS A 64 1.85 -9.37 12.72
N ARG A 65 1.25 -8.49 11.92
CA ARG A 65 -0.20 -8.38 11.69
C ARG A 65 -0.69 -9.31 10.58
N GLY A 66 0.22 -9.79 9.72
CA GLY A 66 -0.10 -10.65 8.58
C GLY A 66 0.68 -10.28 7.33
N ILE A 67 0.16 -10.69 6.17
CA ILE A 67 0.80 -10.47 4.88
C ILE A 67 0.20 -9.23 4.23
N LEU A 68 1.05 -8.24 3.98
CA LEU A 68 0.69 -7.07 3.19
C LEU A 68 1.10 -7.30 1.74
N LYS A 69 0.16 -7.12 0.81
CA LYS A 69 0.42 -7.16 -0.63
C LYS A 69 0.69 -5.75 -1.12
N LEU A 70 1.86 -5.56 -1.73
CA LEU A 70 2.34 -4.29 -2.24
C LEU A 70 2.45 -4.35 -3.77
N ASP A 71 2.09 -3.25 -4.39
CA ASP A 71 2.19 -2.95 -5.81
C ASP A 71 3.30 -1.93 -5.95
N VAL A 72 4.52 -2.42 -6.19
CA VAL A 72 5.71 -1.57 -6.25
C VAL A 72 5.85 -1.03 -7.68
N PRO A 73 5.92 0.30 -7.87
CA PRO A 73 6.14 0.93 -9.17
C PRO A 73 7.54 0.68 -9.75
#